data_AF-A0A7S2BNJ6-F1
#
_entry.id   AF-A0A7S2BNJ6-F1
#
_cell.length_a   1.000
_cell.length_b   1.000
_cell.length_c   1.000
_cell.angle_alpha   90.00
_cell.angle_beta   90.00
_cell.angle_gamma   90.00
#
_symmetry.space_group_name_H-M   'P 1'
#
loop_
_entity.id
_entity.type
_entity.pdbx_description
1 polymer ?
#
loop_
_entity_poly.entity_id
_entity_poly.type
_entity_poly.pdbx_seq_one_letter_code
_entity_poly.pdbx_strand_id
1 'polypeptide(L)'
;MGLLKQGLPMTWDESKPHLKYVRHHGVLQFISTYNQVRDAHNDEFFWGDELEYAVLQLTPGPAAASSDTSTNIATGGASNAEEKKVRIALQGSDIMMGLRGRERKHGISSKDIGCSWHQEYGSWMLEG
;
A
#
# COMPACT_ATOMS: atom_id res chain seq x y z
N MET A 1 4.14 1.98 -10.47
CA MET A 1 2.97 1.11 -10.74
C MET A 1 1.63 1.86 -10.75
N GLY A 2 1.13 2.39 -11.87
CA GLY A 2 0.10 3.45 -11.84
C GLY A 2 -1.34 3.15 -12.26
N LEU A 3 -1.88 1.92 -12.15
CA LEU A 3 -3.22 1.64 -12.72
C LEU A 3 -4.27 1.07 -11.74
N LEU A 4 -4.62 1.86 -10.72
CA LEU A 4 -5.91 1.71 -10.03
C LEU A 4 -6.86 2.80 -10.51
N LYS A 5 -7.59 2.52 -11.59
CA LYS A 5 -8.65 3.40 -12.06
C LYS A 5 -9.98 2.97 -11.44
N GLN A 6 -10.74 3.92 -10.91
CA GLN A 6 -12.06 3.65 -10.38
C GLN A 6 -12.96 3.05 -11.48
N GLY A 7 -13.61 1.94 -11.19
CA GLY A 7 -14.48 1.22 -12.11
C GLY A 7 -15.47 0.32 -11.37
N LEU A 8 -16.38 -0.29 -12.11
CA LEU A 8 -17.34 -1.27 -11.60
C LEU A 8 -16.83 -2.67 -11.96
N PRO A 9 -16.22 -3.41 -11.02
CA PRO A 9 -15.76 -4.77 -11.31
C PRO A 9 -16.96 -5.70 -11.51
N MET A 10 -16.86 -6.58 -12.49
CA MET A 10 -17.79 -7.70 -12.63
C MET A 10 -17.55 -8.71 -11.51
N THR A 11 -18.62 -9.36 -11.04
CA THR A 11 -18.47 -10.53 -10.17
C THR A 11 -17.80 -11.68 -10.93
N TRP A 12 -17.33 -12.69 -10.20
CA TRP A 12 -16.67 -13.85 -10.81
C TRP A 12 -17.54 -14.52 -11.88
N ASP A 13 -18.81 -14.77 -11.59
CA ASP A 13 -19.71 -15.47 -12.51
C ASP A 13 -20.05 -14.63 -13.75
N GLU A 14 -20.25 -13.32 -13.57
CA GLU A 14 -20.45 -12.38 -14.69
C GLU A 14 -19.21 -12.26 -15.59
N SER A 15 -18.01 -12.45 -15.04
CA SER A 15 -16.77 -12.33 -15.80
C SER A 15 -16.45 -13.56 -16.68
N LYS A 16 -16.93 -14.75 -16.31
CA LYS A 16 -16.60 -16.02 -16.99
C LYS A 16 -16.92 -16.02 -18.50
N PRO A 17 -18.07 -15.52 -18.97
CA PRO A 17 -18.37 -15.46 -20.40
C PRO A 17 -17.35 -14.64 -21.20
N HIS A 18 -16.67 -13.68 -20.58
CA HIS A 18 -15.73 -12.78 -21.24
C HIS A 18 -14.30 -13.31 -21.34
N LEU A 19 -14.00 -14.48 -20.75
CA LEU A 19 -12.64 -15.04 -20.72
C LEU A 19 -12.01 -15.19 -22.13
N LYS A 20 -12.82 -15.63 -23.11
CA LYS A 20 -12.35 -15.78 -24.50
C LYS A 20 -11.97 -14.43 -25.12
N TYR A 21 -12.79 -13.41 -24.89
CA TYR A 21 -12.55 -12.05 -25.36
C TYR A 21 -11.27 -11.48 -24.74
N VAL A 22 -11.13 -11.55 -23.40
CA VAL A 22 -9.97 -11.01 -22.69
C VAL A 22 -8.66 -11.62 -23.17
N ARG A 23 -8.60 -12.96 -23.31
CA ARG A 23 -7.39 -13.64 -23.81
C ARG A 23 -7.07 -13.25 -25.25
N HIS A 24 -8.07 -13.27 -26.13
CA HIS A 24 -7.87 -12.95 -27.54
C HIS A 24 -7.33 -11.51 -27.71
N HIS A 25 -7.97 -10.53 -27.08
CA HIS A 25 -7.55 -9.14 -27.17
C HIS A 25 -6.24 -8.86 -26.42
N GLY A 26 -5.95 -9.57 -25.33
CA GLY A 26 -4.66 -9.50 -24.65
C GLY A 26 -3.50 -9.94 -25.54
N VAL A 27 -3.67 -11.02 -26.31
CA VAL A 27 -2.66 -11.47 -27.29
C VAL A 27 -2.48 -10.45 -28.41
N LEU A 28 -3.56 -9.86 -28.92
CA LEU A 28 -3.48 -8.81 -29.93
C LEU A 28 -2.75 -7.56 -29.41
N GLN A 29 -3.03 -7.13 -28.18
CA GLN A 29 -2.32 -6.02 -27.53
C GLN A 29 -0.83 -6.33 -27.41
N PHE A 30 -0.48 -7.53 -26.93
CA PHE A 30 0.91 -7.96 -26.84
C PHE A 30 1.63 -7.92 -28.20
N ILE A 31 1.04 -8.51 -29.25
CA ILE A 31 1.63 -8.50 -30.61
C ILE A 31 1.76 -7.07 -31.13
N SER A 32 0.75 -6.23 -30.91
CA SER A 32 0.79 -4.81 -31.31
C SER A 32 1.92 -4.07 -30.62
N THR A 33 2.05 -4.19 -29.29
CA THR A 33 3.12 -3.57 -28.52
C THR A 33 4.49 -4.07 -28.97
N TYR A 34 4.66 -5.40 -29.13
CA TYR A 34 5.90 -5.98 -29.63
C TYR A 34 6.30 -5.39 -31.00
N ASN A 35 5.37 -5.35 -31.97
CA ASN A 35 5.66 -4.80 -33.28
C ASN A 35 6.02 -3.31 -33.26
N GLN A 36 5.55 -2.55 -32.28
CA GLN A 36 5.88 -1.13 -32.12
C GLN A 36 7.31 -0.92 -31.56
N VAL A 37 7.79 -1.82 -30.71
CA VAL A 37 9.04 -1.62 -29.94
C VAL A 37 10.16 -2.61 -30.30
N ARG A 38 9.90 -3.62 -31.14
CA ARG A 38 10.89 -4.68 -31.47
C ARG A 38 12.19 -4.16 -32.08
N ASP A 39 12.12 -3.03 -32.76
CA ASP A 39 13.25 -2.41 -33.46
C ASP A 39 13.87 -1.27 -32.61
N ALA A 40 13.38 -1.04 -31.39
CA ALA A 40 13.95 -0.07 -30.45
C ALA A 40 15.33 -0.55 -29.94
N HIS A 41 16.29 0.36 -29.94
CA HIS A 41 17.68 0.10 -29.55
C HIS A 41 18.31 1.36 -28.96
N ASN A 42 19.44 1.20 -28.25
CA ASN A 42 20.15 2.29 -27.57
C ASN A 42 19.32 3.03 -26.50
N ASP A 43 18.48 2.30 -25.76
CA ASP A 43 17.77 2.87 -24.62
C ASP A 43 18.70 2.99 -23.40
N GLU A 44 18.42 3.96 -22.52
CA GLU A 44 19.18 4.15 -21.29
C GLU A 44 18.83 3.07 -20.25
N PHE A 45 19.78 2.74 -19.36
CA PHE A 45 19.54 1.78 -18.28
C PHE A 45 18.82 2.46 -17.11
N PHE A 46 17.50 2.56 -17.21
CA PHE A 46 16.66 2.96 -16.09
C PHE A 46 16.36 1.76 -15.18
N TRP A 47 16.47 1.97 -13.87
CA TRP A 47 16.15 0.99 -12.84
C TRP A 47 15.54 1.71 -11.63
N GLY A 48 14.84 0.96 -10.79
CA GLY A 48 14.27 1.40 -9.54
C GLY A 48 13.85 0.20 -8.69
N ASP A 49 13.67 0.41 -7.40
CA ASP A 49 13.09 -0.55 -6.47
C ASP A 49 11.58 -0.32 -6.30
N GLU A 50 10.88 -1.35 -5.82
CA GLU A 50 9.49 -1.28 -5.36
C GLU A 50 9.47 -1.88 -3.95
N LEU A 51 9.07 -1.08 -2.96
CA LEU A 51 9.11 -1.47 -1.55
C LEU A 51 7.70 -1.49 -0.95
N GLU A 52 7.34 -2.62 -0.31
CA GLU A 52 6.09 -2.78 0.41
C GLU A 52 6.25 -2.47 1.91
N TYR A 53 5.34 -1.66 2.45
CA TYR A 53 5.33 -1.22 3.85
C TYR A 53 4.06 -1.63 4.56
N ALA A 54 4.21 -2.06 5.81
CA ALA A 54 3.10 -2.29 6.73
C ALA A 54 2.88 -1.07 7.63
N VAL A 55 1.68 -0.48 7.61
CA VAL A 55 1.29 0.57 8.56
C VAL A 55 0.84 -0.09 9.86
N LEU A 56 1.53 0.22 10.94
CA LEU A 56 1.27 -0.32 12.28
C LEU A 56 0.83 0.79 13.23
N GLN A 57 -0.10 0.47 14.13
CA GLN A 57 -0.55 1.33 15.21
C GLN A 57 -0.13 0.75 16.55
N LEU A 58 0.45 1.60 17.40
CA LEU A 58 0.68 1.30 18.81
C LEU A 58 -0.58 1.64 19.59
N THR A 59 -1.18 0.64 20.21
CA THR A 59 -2.31 0.79 21.14
C THR A 59 -1.82 0.61 22.57
N PRO A 60 -2.37 1.35 23.56
CA PRO A 60 -2.18 1.01 24.96
C PRO A 60 -2.55 -0.46 25.17
N GLY A 61 -1.76 -1.17 25.97
CA GLY A 61 -2.16 -2.50 26.46
C GLY A 61 -3.47 -2.40 27.22
N PRO A 62 -4.18 -3.52 27.41
CA PRO A 62 -5.33 -3.51 28.30
C PRO A 62 -4.85 -2.95 29.64
N ALA A 63 -5.36 -1.79 30.05
CA ALA A 63 -5.33 -1.43 31.45
C ALA A 63 -5.94 -2.64 32.15
N ALA A 64 -5.15 -3.32 33.00
CA ALA A 64 -5.61 -4.47 33.74
C ALA A 64 -7.03 -4.15 34.22
N ALA A 65 -8.02 -4.93 33.78
CA ALA A 65 -9.41 -4.65 34.06
C ALA A 65 -9.52 -4.46 35.57
N SER A 66 -9.70 -3.22 36.02
CA SER A 66 -9.68 -2.86 37.43
C SER A 66 -11.03 -3.24 38.03
N SER A 67 -11.26 -4.54 38.17
CA SER A 67 -12.17 -5.09 39.15
C SER A 67 -11.32 -5.64 40.27
N ASP A 68 -10.79 -4.77 41.14
CA ASP A 68 -10.53 -5.15 42.52
C ASP A 68 -10.37 -3.91 43.39
N THR A 69 -11.37 -3.72 44.25
CA THR A 69 -11.26 -2.90 45.45
C THR A 69 -10.44 -3.70 46.43
N SER A 70 -9.17 -3.33 46.68
CA SER A 70 -8.50 -3.44 47.99
C SER A 70 -7.03 -2.99 47.90
N THR A 71 -6.69 -2.05 48.77
CA THR A 71 -5.38 -1.62 49.29
C THR A 71 -4.14 -2.43 48.88
N ASN A 72 -3.07 -1.74 48.46
CA ASN A 72 -1.72 -1.98 49.02
C ASN A 72 -0.72 -0.84 48.76
N ILE A 73 0.19 -0.72 49.73
CA ILE A 73 1.17 0.33 50.02
C ILE A 73 2.29 0.39 48.97
N ALA A 74 2.77 1.62 48.70
CA ALA A 74 3.85 1.92 47.78
C ALA A 74 5.22 1.35 48.22
N THR A 75 5.89 0.63 47.31
CA THR A 75 7.34 0.39 47.35
C THR A 75 7.94 0.37 45.94
N GLY A 76 8.98 1.18 45.75
CA GLY A 76 10.13 0.84 44.91
C GLY A 76 10.00 1.10 43.40
N GLY A 77 10.85 2.00 42.90
CA GLY A 77 10.95 2.36 41.48
C GLY A 77 11.19 1.19 40.53
N ALA A 78 10.26 1.04 39.60
CA ALA A 78 10.47 0.47 38.29
C ALA A 78 9.71 1.40 37.33
N SER A 79 10.36 1.89 36.28
CA SER A 79 9.71 2.68 35.25
C SER A 79 8.53 1.88 34.70
N ASN A 80 7.30 2.31 34.99
CA ASN A 80 6.06 1.78 34.44
C ASN A 80 6.06 1.99 32.92
N ALA A 81 6.76 1.12 32.19
CA ALA A 81 6.58 0.99 30.77
C ALA A 81 5.21 0.33 30.59
N GLU A 82 4.17 1.14 30.36
CA GLU A 82 2.88 0.63 29.90
C GLU A 82 3.14 -0.33 28.74
N GLU A 83 2.69 -1.58 28.88
CA GLU A 83 2.82 -2.59 27.84
C GLU A 83 2.06 -2.09 26.61
N LYS A 84 2.75 -1.76 25.52
CA LYS A 84 2.13 -1.29 24.28
C LYS A 84 1.88 -2.47 23.35
N LYS A 85 0.67 -2.57 22.82
CA LYS A 85 0.30 -3.61 21.84
C LYS A 85 0.39 -3.04 20.42
N VAL A 86 1.16 -3.72 19.57
CA VAL A 86 1.25 -3.42 18.13
C VAL A 86 0.04 -4.03 17.40
N ARG A 87 -0.60 -3.27 16.51
CA ARG A 87 -1.69 -3.71 15.64
C ARG A 87 -1.47 -3.21 14.21
N ILE A 88 -2.04 -3.91 13.22
CA ILE A 88 -2.14 -3.38 11.86
C ILE A 88 -3.11 -2.19 11.80
N ALA A 89 -2.74 -1.15 11.08
CA ALA A 89 -3.56 0.05 10.91
C ALA A 89 -4.35 -0.02 9.59
N LEU A 90 -5.67 -0.17 9.66
CA LEU A 90 -6.53 -0.33 8.48
C LEU A 90 -6.85 0.99 7.75
N GLN A 91 -6.12 2.07 8.07
CA GLN A 91 -6.31 3.44 7.57
C GLN A 91 -5.41 3.76 6.37
N GLY A 92 -4.91 2.75 5.65
CA GLY A 92 -4.01 2.93 4.50
C GLY A 92 -4.57 3.88 3.44
N SER A 93 -5.88 3.84 3.19
CA SER A 93 -6.54 4.74 2.23
C SER A 93 -6.44 6.24 2.60
N ASP A 94 -6.58 6.59 3.88
CA ASP A 94 -6.44 7.97 4.37
C ASP A 94 -4.98 8.43 4.26
N ILE A 95 -4.04 7.55 4.61
CA ILE A 95 -2.60 7.81 4.49
C ILE A 95 -2.22 8.01 3.01
N MET A 96 -2.74 7.16 2.13
CA MET A 96 -2.55 7.25 0.68
C MET A 96 -3.05 8.57 0.10
N MET A 97 -4.19 9.08 0.57
CA MET A 97 -4.70 10.38 0.14
C MET A 97 -3.72 11.51 0.50
N GLY A 98 -3.13 11.45 1.70
CA GLY A 98 -2.09 12.38 2.13
C GLY A 98 -0.78 12.26 1.34
N LEU A 99 -0.32 11.03 1.07
CA LEU A 99 0.89 10.73 0.29
C LEU A 99 0.76 11.23 -1.15
N ARG A 100 -0.33 10.89 -1.84
CA ARG A 100 -0.64 11.40 -3.19
C ARG A 100 -0.77 12.92 -3.22
N GLY A 101 -1.27 13.53 -2.15
CA GLY A 101 -1.31 14.99 -2.01
C GLY A 101 0.08 15.61 -1.94
N ARG A 102 1.03 14.96 -1.25
CA ARG A 102 2.43 15.38 -1.18
C ARG A 102 3.16 15.16 -2.49
N GLU A 103 2.94 14.03 -3.16
CA GLU A 103 3.45 13.77 -4.51
C GLU A 103 3.01 14.85 -5.49
N ARG A 104 1.73 15.24 -5.53
CA ARG A 104 1.30 16.29 -6.45
C ARG A 104 1.94 17.65 -6.16
N LYS A 105 2.25 17.94 -4.89
CA LYS A 105 2.85 19.21 -4.45
C LYS A 105 4.37 19.26 -4.65
N HIS A 106 5.04 18.11 -4.52
CA HIS A 106 6.51 18.00 -4.57
C HIS A 106 6.99 17.13 -5.74
N GLY A 107 6.10 16.80 -6.67
CA GLY A 107 6.31 15.77 -7.68
C GLY A 107 7.23 16.23 -8.79
N ILE A 108 8.25 15.41 -9.03
CA ILE A 108 9.16 15.33 -10.18
C ILE A 108 9.45 16.70 -10.82
N SER A 109 10.13 17.56 -10.08
CA SER A 109 11.10 18.45 -10.72
C SER A 109 12.17 17.57 -11.36
N SER A 110 12.67 17.93 -12.55
CA SER A 110 13.72 17.18 -13.28
C SER A 110 15.06 17.04 -12.53
N LYS A 111 15.12 17.41 -11.25
CA LYS A 111 16.30 17.45 -10.39
C LYS A 111 16.17 16.61 -9.11
N ASP A 112 14.96 16.20 -8.72
CA ASP A 112 14.74 15.47 -7.46
C ASP A 112 14.16 14.07 -7.75
N ILE A 113 14.83 13.03 -7.25
CA ILE A 113 14.33 11.65 -7.27
C ILE A 113 13.12 11.58 -6.34
N GLY A 114 11.93 11.51 -6.91
CA GLY A 114 10.67 11.38 -6.17
C GLY A 114 10.29 9.92 -5.95
N CYS A 115 9.65 9.64 -4.82
CA CYS A 115 8.99 8.36 -4.53
C CYS A 115 7.52 8.44 -4.96
N SER A 116 6.99 7.36 -5.53
CA SER A 116 5.60 7.24 -5.97
C SER A 116 4.87 6.19 -5.13
N TRP A 117 3.82 6.58 -4.43
CA TRP A 117 3.09 5.72 -3.53
C TRP A 117 1.89 5.05 -4.22
N HIS A 118 1.73 3.75 -3.99
CA HIS A 118 0.60 2.96 -4.46
C HIS A 118 -0.08 2.20 -3.32
N GLN A 119 -1.38 1.95 -3.48
CA GLN A 119 -2.16 1.19 -2.50
C GLN A 119 -2.05 -0.29 -2.85
N GLU A 120 -1.61 -1.07 -1.87
CA GLU A 120 -1.52 -2.53 -1.99
C GLU A 120 -2.79 -3.24 -1.52
N TYR A 121 -2.82 -4.56 -1.71
CA TYR A 121 -3.98 -5.41 -1.39
C TYR A 121 -4.50 -5.21 0.05
N GLY A 122 -3.60 -5.20 1.04
CA GLY A 122 -3.97 -4.95 2.42
C GLY A 122 -4.32 -3.48 2.65
N SER A 123 -5.43 -3.18 3.34
CA SER A 123 -5.77 -1.80 3.71
C SER A 123 -4.78 -1.16 4.71
N TRP A 124 -3.79 -1.91 5.15
CA TRP A 124 -2.67 -1.50 5.98
C TRP A 124 -1.33 -1.50 5.21
N MET A 125 -1.34 -1.84 3.92
CA MET A 125 -0.15 -1.94 3.08
C MET A 125 -0.03 -0.74 2.13
N LEU A 126 1.20 -0.33 1.85
CA LEU A 126 1.55 0.73 0.91
C LEU A 126 2.79 0.29 0.12
N GLU A 127 2.85 0.60 -1.17
CA GLU A 127 4.05 0.47 -2.01
C GLU A 127 4.63 1.87 -2.25
N GLY A 128 5.95 2.02 -2.29
CA GLY A 128 6.65 3.28 -2.57
C GLY A 128 7.93 3.09 -3.35
#